data_AF-A0A3C1C674-F1
#
_entry.id   AF-A0A3C1C674-F1
#
_cell.length_a   1.000
_cell.length_b   1.000
_cell.length_c   1.000
_cell.angle_alpha   90.00
_cell.angle_beta   90.00
_cell.angle_gamma   90.00
#
_symmetry.space_group_name_H-M   'P 1'
#
loop_
_entity.id
_entity.type
_entity.pdbx_description
1 polymer ?
#
loop_
_entity_poly.entity_id
_entity_poly.type
_entity_poly.pdbx_seq_one_letter_code
_entity_poly.pdbx_strand_id
1 'polypeptide(L)'
;MIYLSIGQLERMLSIPASTLRFWEQEVPLLMPSRTKSGRRNYSLSEVVLIARLKHLALDKKLGLGRAQRILEYELLYQDQELRANIKQLREELFRLLLDCDRWKASLGELIAVSTAESSVKENSVEKNLGKELLDGTDDKELNGFC
;
A
#
# COMPACT_ATOMS: atom_id res chain seq x y z
N MET A 1 8.56 12.19 12.28
CA MET A 1 7.50 11.26 12.73
C MET A 1 6.79 10.69 11.52
N ILE A 2 6.43 9.39 11.56
CA ILE A 2 5.72 8.71 10.47
C ILE A 2 4.23 8.99 10.63
N TYR A 3 3.59 9.44 9.56
CA TYR A 3 2.15 9.65 9.49
C TYR A 3 1.58 8.89 8.30
N LEU A 4 0.41 8.31 8.48
CA LEU A 4 -0.31 7.59 7.44
C LEU A 4 -1.52 8.41 7.01
N SER A 5 -1.75 8.46 5.71
CA SER A 5 -3.03 8.93 5.17
C SER A 5 -4.13 7.89 5.39
N ILE A 6 -5.39 8.31 5.35
CA ILE A 6 -6.53 7.39 5.47
C ILE A 6 -6.50 6.24 4.45
N GLY A 7 -6.05 6.51 3.22
CA GLY A 7 -5.94 5.47 2.18
C GLY A 7 -4.82 4.47 2.44
N GLN A 8 -3.70 4.90 3.04
CA GLN A 8 -2.66 3.97 3.51
C GLN A 8 -3.18 3.10 4.66
N LEU A 9 -3.91 3.72 5.60
CA LEU A 9 -4.49 3.02 6.74
C LEU A 9 -5.54 1.99 6.32
N GLU A 10 -6.40 2.35 5.37
CA GLU A 10 -7.40 1.47 4.77
C GLU A 10 -6.77 0.23 4.15
N ARG A 11 -5.73 0.39 3.33
CA ARG A 11 -5.02 -0.75 2.73
C ARG A 11 -4.36 -1.64 3.78
N MET A 12 -3.67 -1.02 4.74
CA MET A 12 -2.89 -1.74 5.75
C MET A 12 -3.77 -2.52 6.73
N LEU A 13 -4.88 -1.95 7.18
CA LEU A 13 -5.76 -2.58 8.16
C LEU A 13 -6.96 -3.31 7.52
N SER A 14 -7.17 -3.12 6.21
CA SER A 14 -8.33 -3.62 5.47
C SER A 14 -9.66 -3.12 6.09
N ILE A 15 -9.69 -1.85 6.48
CA ILE A 15 -10.88 -1.18 7.04
C ILE A 15 -11.30 -0.09 6.06
N PRO A 16 -12.56 -0.08 5.60
CA PRO A 16 -13.03 0.96 4.68
C PRO A 16 -12.83 2.36 5.23
N ALA A 17 -12.44 3.31 4.37
CA ALA A 17 -12.25 4.70 4.78
C ALA A 17 -13.52 5.34 5.37
N SER A 18 -14.71 4.88 4.98
CA SER A 18 -15.99 5.30 5.57
C SER A 18 -16.10 4.87 7.04
N THR A 19 -15.72 3.63 7.35
CA THR A 19 -15.71 3.09 8.71
C THR A 19 -14.69 3.82 9.59
N LEU A 20 -13.50 4.13 9.06
CA LEU A 20 -12.49 4.90 9.78
C LEU A 20 -13.02 6.29 10.16
N ARG A 21 -13.66 7.00 9.23
CA ARG A 21 -14.27 8.32 9.49
C ARG A 21 -15.39 8.23 10.54
N PHE A 22 -16.20 7.18 10.48
CA PHE A 22 -17.23 6.95 11.48
C PHE A 22 -16.62 6.71 12.87
N TRP A 23 -15.57 5.89 12.96
CA TRP A 23 -14.89 5.65 14.25
C TRP A 23 -14.22 6.90 14.82
N GLU A 24 -13.69 7.80 13.99
CA GLU A 24 -13.18 9.10 14.46
C GLU A 24 -14.25 9.95 15.15
N GLN A 25 -15.51 9.84 14.71
CA GLN A 25 -16.62 10.60 15.30
C GLN A 25 -17.08 9.97 16.62
N GLU A 26 -17.13 8.65 16.67
CA GLU A 26 -17.67 7.90 17.81
C GLU A 26 -16.66 7.61 18.91
N VAL A 27 -15.36 7.57 18.59
CA VAL A 27 -14.29 7.15 19.52
C VAL A 27 -13.37 8.34 19.81
N PRO A 28 -13.54 9.05 20.94
CA PRO A 28 -12.76 10.25 21.28
C PRO A 28 -11.24 10.02 21.39
N LEU A 29 -10.81 8.77 21.58
CA LEU A 29 -9.38 8.40 21.60
C LEU A 29 -8.70 8.54 20.24
N LEU A 30 -9.46 8.62 19.14
CA LEU A 30 -8.94 8.77 17.79
C LEU A 30 -9.00 10.25 17.39
N MET A 31 -7.85 10.91 17.31
CA MET A 31 -7.76 12.35 17.06
C MET A 31 -6.80 12.65 15.90
N PRO A 32 -7.13 12.23 14.66
CA PRO A 32 -6.21 12.35 13.55
C PRO A 32 -5.88 13.80 13.27
N SER A 33 -4.59 14.07 13.13
CA SER A 33 -4.10 15.38 12.72
C SER A 33 -4.54 15.72 11.30
N ARG A 34 -4.61 17.02 10.98
CA ARG A 34 -4.88 17.50 9.63
C ARG A 34 -3.62 18.07 9.01
N THR A 35 -3.35 17.73 7.76
CA THR A 35 -2.30 18.39 6.97
C THR A 35 -2.69 19.81 6.62
N LYS A 36 -1.73 20.60 6.12
CA LYS A 36 -1.98 21.95 5.57
C LYS A 36 -3.05 21.96 4.46
N SER A 37 -3.19 20.85 3.72
CA SER A 37 -4.20 20.67 2.69
C SER A 37 -5.54 20.12 3.21
N GLY A 38 -5.72 19.97 4.53
CA GLY A 38 -6.92 19.44 5.16
C GLY A 38 -7.10 17.92 5.12
N ARG A 39 -6.08 17.15 4.71
CA ARG A 39 -6.16 15.67 4.69
C ARG A 39 -5.87 15.11 6.09
N ARG A 40 -6.52 14.00 6.43
CA ARG A 40 -6.32 13.28 7.71
C ARG A 40 -5.02 12.50 7.69
N ASN A 41 -4.24 12.67 8.74
CA ASN A 41 -2.98 11.99 8.99
C ASN A 41 -3.00 11.34 10.38
N TYR A 42 -2.81 10.03 10.41
CA TYR A 42 -2.77 9.23 11.62
C TYR A 42 -1.32 8.99 12.00
N SER A 43 -1.02 9.26 13.26
CA SER A 43 0.23 8.84 13.90
C SER A 43 0.29 7.32 14.04
N LEU A 44 1.49 6.80 14.25
CA LEU A 44 1.70 5.38 14.50
C LEU A 44 0.98 4.90 15.77
N SER A 45 0.92 5.74 16.80
CA SER A 45 0.14 5.45 18.01
C SER A 45 -1.35 5.31 17.74
N GLU A 46 -1.92 6.15 16.88
CA GLU A 46 -3.34 6.04 16.50
C GLU A 46 -3.59 4.80 15.65
N VAL A 47 -2.66 4.45 14.76
CA VAL A 47 -2.73 3.20 13.99
C VAL A 47 -2.82 1.99 14.92
N VAL A 48 -2.00 1.94 15.97
CA VAL A 48 -2.03 0.85 16.95
C VAL A 48 -3.37 0.78 17.68
N LEU A 49 -3.94 1.95 18.05
CA LEU A 49 -5.26 2.01 18.67
C LEU A 49 -6.36 1.52 17.73
N ILE A 50 -6.34 1.95 16.46
CA ILE A 50 -7.32 1.54 15.45
C ILE A 50 -7.21 0.05 15.16
N ALA A 51 -6.00 -0.50 15.11
CA ALA A 51 -5.78 -1.93 14.94
C ALA A 51 -6.35 -2.73 16.12
N ARG A 52 -6.16 -2.25 17.36
CA ARG A 52 -6.77 -2.88 18.55
C ARG A 52 -8.29 -2.77 18.53
N LEU A 53 -8.82 -1.60 18.18
CA LEU A 53 -10.25 -1.35 18.08
C LEU A 53 -10.89 -2.26 17.02
N LYS A 54 -10.25 -2.42 15.86
CA LYS A 54 -10.66 -3.37 14.81
C LYS A 54 -10.79 -4.78 15.34
N HIS A 55 -9.79 -5.25 16.07
CA HIS A 55 -9.83 -6.59 16.65
C HIS A 55 -11.03 -6.75 17.60
N LEU A 56 -11.28 -5.77 18.45
CA LEU A 56 -12.39 -5.80 19.40
C LEU A 56 -13.76 -5.70 18.70
N ALA A 57 -13.90 -4.81 17.73
CA ALA A 57 -15.17 -4.55 17.07
C ALA A 57 -15.53 -5.60 16.01
N LEU A 58 -14.57 -5.97 15.16
CA LEU A 58 -14.81 -6.84 14.00
C LEU A 58 -14.49 -8.30 14.32
N ASP A 59 -13.30 -8.60 14.84
CA ASP A 59 -12.89 -10.00 15.05
C ASP A 59 -13.63 -10.61 16.26
N LYS A 60 -13.76 -9.85 17.35
CA LYS A 60 -14.52 -10.25 18.55
C LYS A 60 -16.01 -9.92 18.47
N LYS A 61 -16.46 -9.28 17.39
CA LYS A 61 -17.87 -8.92 17.13
C LYS A 61 -18.52 -8.14 18.28
N LEU A 62 -17.75 -7.30 18.96
CA LEU A 62 -18.28 -6.43 20.00
C LEU A 62 -18.86 -5.16 19.37
N GLY A 63 -19.97 -4.66 19.90
CA GLY A 63 -20.46 -3.34 19.52
C GLY A 63 -19.41 -2.25 19.81
N LEU A 64 -19.34 -1.22 18.97
CA LEU A 64 -18.30 -0.20 19.01
C LEU A 64 -18.14 0.43 20.40
N GLY A 65 -19.25 0.77 21.08
CA GLY A 65 -19.19 1.32 22.44
C GLY A 65 -18.62 0.35 23.49
N ARG A 66 -18.83 -0.97 23.34
CA ARG A 66 -18.22 -1.96 24.23
C ARG A 66 -16.72 -2.11 23.92
N ALA A 67 -16.37 -2.15 22.63
CA ALA A 67 -14.97 -2.21 22.19
C ALA A 67 -14.18 -0.98 22.69
N GLN A 68 -14.76 0.21 22.60
CA GLN A 68 -14.19 1.43 23.14
C GLN A 68 -13.95 1.35 24.65
N ARG A 69 -14.96 0.94 25.44
CA ARG A 69 -14.79 0.83 26.91
C ARG A 69 -13.68 -0.14 27.31
N ILE A 70 -13.55 -1.25 26.57
CA ILE A 70 -12.45 -2.21 26.79
C ILE A 70 -11.11 -1.56 26.45
N LEU A 71 -11.03 -0.83 25.34
CA LEU A 71 -9.82 -0.11 24.93
C LEU A 71 -9.41 0.94 25.98
N GLU A 72 -10.36 1.72 26.50
CA GLU A 72 -10.14 2.68 27.59
C GLU A 72 -9.69 1.99 28.87
N TYR A 73 -10.32 0.87 29.23
CA TYR A 73 -9.93 0.09 30.40
C TYR A 73 -8.50 -0.44 30.29
N GLU A 74 -8.13 -0.98 29.11
CA GLU A 74 -6.76 -1.41 28.81
C GLU A 74 -5.78 -0.24 28.96
N LEU A 75 -6.13 0.97 28.52
CA LEU A 75 -5.28 2.16 28.64
C LEU A 75 -5.13 2.66 30.08
N LEU A 76 -6.15 2.50 30.93
CA LEU A 76 -6.17 3.08 32.28
C LEU A 76 -5.72 2.11 33.39
N TYR A 77 -6.15 0.84 33.40
CA TYR A 77 -6.09 -0.01 34.60
C TYR A 77 -5.14 -1.21 34.58
N GLN A 78 -4.52 -1.53 33.44
CA GLN A 78 -3.46 -2.54 33.33
C GLN A 78 -2.10 -2.04 33.88
N ASP A 79 -1.09 -2.92 33.91
CA ASP A 79 0.28 -2.55 34.25
C ASP A 79 0.84 -1.52 33.26
N GLN A 80 1.28 -0.36 33.76
CA GLN A 80 1.71 0.76 32.92
C GLN A 80 3.02 0.48 32.17
N GLU A 81 3.95 -0.23 32.79
CA GLU A 81 5.25 -0.55 32.20
C GLU A 81 5.08 -1.60 31.10
N LEU A 82 4.36 -2.68 31.39
CA LEU A 82 4.07 -3.72 30.41
C LEU A 82 3.33 -3.15 29.19
N ARG A 83 2.37 -2.24 29.40
CA ARG A 83 1.65 -1.58 28.30
C ARG A 83 2.55 -0.69 27.47
N ALA A 84 3.41 0.11 28.10
CA ALA A 84 4.34 0.97 27.38
C ALA A 84 5.23 0.13 26.47
N ASN A 85 5.75 -0.99 26.98
CA ASN A 85 6.57 -1.93 26.23
C ASN A 85 5.79 -2.55 25.06
N ILE A 86 4.57 -3.05 25.30
CA ILE A 86 3.72 -3.62 24.24
C ILE A 86 3.38 -2.57 23.17
N LYS A 87 3.08 -1.33 23.58
CA LYS A 87 2.79 -0.23 22.67
C LYS A 87 3.99 0.07 21.78
N GLN A 88 5.18 0.21 22.37
CA GLN A 88 6.43 0.45 21.64
C GLN A 88 6.72 -0.68 20.63
N LEU A 89 6.64 -1.94 21.06
CA LEU A 89 6.84 -3.09 20.17
C LEU A 89 5.86 -3.10 19.00
N ARG A 90 4.59 -2.78 19.23
CA ARG A 90 3.59 -2.68 18.15
C ARG A 90 3.94 -1.56 17.18
N GLU A 91 4.31 -0.39 17.68
CA GLU A 91 4.75 0.73 16.85
C GLU A 91 5.96 0.35 15.99
N GLU A 92 6.97 -0.30 16.56
CA GLU A 92 8.15 -0.79 15.83
C GLU A 92 7.78 -1.82 14.76
N LEU A 93 6.92 -2.78 15.07
CA LEU A 93 6.42 -3.74 14.09
C LEU A 93 5.70 -3.06 12.92
N PHE A 94 4.84 -2.08 13.20
CA PHE A 94 4.18 -1.31 12.14
C PHE A 94 5.18 -0.50 11.31
N ARG A 95 6.23 0.06 11.93
CA ARG A 95 7.29 0.75 11.18
C ARG A 95 7.98 -0.22 10.20
N LEU A 96 8.40 -1.39 10.67
CA LEU A 96 9.04 -2.41 9.83
C LEU A 96 8.12 -2.89 8.71
N LEU A 97 6.83 -3.07 8.99
CA LEU A 97 5.84 -3.44 7.98
C LEU A 97 5.74 -2.38 6.88
N LEU A 98 5.67 -1.10 7.27
CA LEU A 98 5.61 0.02 6.31
C LEU A 98 6.89 0.13 5.47
N ASP A 99 8.04 -0.16 6.06
CA ASP A 99 9.29 -0.21 5.33
C ASP A 99 9.29 -1.39 4.34
N CYS A 100 8.92 -2.60 4.77
CA CYS A 100 8.77 -3.74 3.86
C CYS A 100 7.84 -3.44 2.67
N ASP A 101 6.71 -2.76 2.89
CA ASP A 101 5.79 -2.38 1.80
C ASP A 101 6.42 -1.37 0.83
N ARG A 102 7.20 -0.42 1.34
CA ARG A 102 7.97 0.54 0.52
C ARG A 102 9.00 -0.19 -0.35
N TRP A 103 9.71 -1.15 0.24
CA TRP A 103 10.73 -1.94 -0.46
C TRP A 103 10.11 -2.83 -1.53
N LYS A 104 8.94 -3.43 -1.28
CA LYS A 104 8.18 -4.18 -2.30
C LYS A 104 7.79 -3.32 -3.48
N ALA A 105 7.32 -2.09 -3.24
CA ALA A 105 6.98 -1.15 -4.30
C ALA A 105 8.21 -0.79 -5.16
N SER A 106 9.32 -0.42 -4.51
CA SER A 106 10.57 -0.09 -5.20
C SER A 106 11.13 -1.27 -6.00
N LEU A 107 11.05 -2.50 -5.46
CA LEU A 107 11.46 -3.70 -6.19
C LEU A 107 10.57 -3.95 -7.41
N GLY A 108 9.26 -3.72 -7.30
CA GLY A 108 8.34 -3.83 -8.44
C GLY A 108 8.68 -2.86 -9.57
N GLU A 109 9.05 -1.63 -9.24
CA GLU A 109 9.53 -0.64 -10.21
C GLU A 109 10.82 -1.10 -10.90
N LEU A 110 11.81 -1.59 -10.13
CA LEU A 110 13.07 -2.10 -10.67
C LEU A 110 12.88 -3.30 -11.60
N ILE A 111 12.00 -4.23 -11.23
CA ILE A 111 11.67 -5.39 -12.09
C ILE A 111 11.02 -4.90 -13.38
N ALA A 112 10.07 -3.97 -13.31
CA ALA A 112 9.40 -3.41 -14.50
C ALA A 112 10.39 -2.75 -15.48
N VAL A 113 11.36 -1.98 -14.97
CA VAL A 113 12.43 -1.38 -15.79
C VAL A 113 13.29 -2.46 -16.47
N SER A 114 13.73 -3.49 -15.73
CA SER A 114 14.56 -4.56 -16.29
C SER A 114 13.85 -5.39 -17.38
N THR A 115 12.54 -5.58 -17.24
CA THR A 115 11.71 -6.27 -18.25
C THR A 115 11.50 -5.41 -19.50
N ALA A 116 11.40 -4.09 -19.34
CA ALA A 116 11.27 -3.16 -20.47
C ALA A 116 12.58 -3.02 -21.26
N GLU A 117 13.73 -3.10 -20.60
CA GLU A 117 15.04 -3.10 -21.27
C GLU A 117 15.31 -4.39 -22.05
N SER A 118 14.71 -5.51 -21.65
CA SER A 118 14.84 -6.80 -22.35
C SER A 118 14.03 -6.85 -23.65
N SER A 119 12.83 -6.22 -23.69
CA SER A 119 12.00 -6.15 -24.91
C SER A 119 12.52 -5.16 -25.96
N VAL A 120 13.33 -4.18 -25.57
CA VAL A 120 14.03 -3.27 -26.51
C VAL A 120 15.18 -3.99 -27.24
N LYS A 121 15.82 -4.96 -26.59
CA LYS A 121 16.89 -5.77 -27.22
C LYS A 121 16.33 -6.78 -28.24
N GLU A 122 15.20 -7.43 -27.95
CA GLU A 122 14.55 -8.35 -28.89
C GLU A 122 14.02 -7.64 -30.15
N ASN A 123 13.38 -6.49 -30.01
CA ASN A 123 12.92 -5.68 -31.14
C ASN A 123 14.05 -5.09 -32.01
N SER A 124 15.28 -5.02 -31.49
CA SER A 124 16.46 -4.58 -32.26
C SER A 124 17.08 -5.72 -33.08
N VAL A 125 16.86 -6.98 -32.69
CA VAL A 125 17.32 -8.16 -33.45
C VAL A 125 16.38 -8.45 -34.62
N GLU A 126 15.06 -8.39 -34.42
CA GLU A 126 14.08 -8.63 -35.49
C GLU A 126 14.13 -7.57 -36.60
N LYS A 127 14.44 -6.31 -36.27
CA LYS A 127 14.62 -5.24 -37.27
C LYS A 127 15.86 -5.41 -38.15
N ASN A 128 16.87 -6.17 -37.71
CA ASN A 128 18.05 -6.47 -38.52
C ASN A 128 17.85 -7.71 -39.41
N LEU A 129 16.99 -8.66 -39.03
CA LEU A 129 16.68 -9.82 -39.88
C LEU A 129 15.83 -9.46 -41.11
N GLY A 130 15.02 -8.42 -41.03
CA GLY A 130 14.14 -7.99 -42.13
C GLY A 130 14.81 -7.16 -43.24
N LYS A 131 16.10 -6.82 -43.12
CA LYS A 131 16.83 -5.99 -44.09
C LYS A 131 17.78 -6.76 -45.02
N GLU A 132 18.00 -8.05 -44.81
CA GLU A 132 18.91 -8.86 -45.64
C GLU A 132 18.21 -9.68 -46.75
N LEU A 133 16.89 -9.56 -46.93
CA LEU A 133 16.15 -10.40 -47.89
C LEU A 133 15.60 -9.71 -49.15
N LEU A 134 16.00 -8.46 -49.41
CA LEU A 134 15.56 -7.72 -50.61
C LEU A 134 16.73 -6.96 -51.24
N ASP A 135 17.72 -7.69 -51.75
CA ASP A 135 18.61 -7.14 -52.78
C ASP A 135 18.90 -8.21 -53.85
N GLY A 136 18.74 -7.82 -55.11
CA GLY A 136 18.96 -8.62 -56.32
C GLY A 136 17.75 -9.48 -56.74
N THR A 137 17.21 -9.42 -57.95
CA THR A 137 17.66 -8.80 -59.21
C THR A 137 16.47 -8.78 -60.16
N ASP A 138 16.39 -7.70 -60.94
CA ASP A 138 15.56 -7.56 -62.15
C ASP A 138 15.78 -8.69 -63.16
N ASP A 139 14.74 -9.01 -63.94
CA ASP A 139 14.74 -9.13 -65.41
C ASP A 139 13.40 -9.75 -65.85
N LYS A 140 12.47 -8.95 -66.40
CA LYS A 140 12.26 -8.68 -67.84
C LYS A 140 11.62 -9.82 -68.65
N GLU A 141 10.42 -9.44 -69.12
CA GLU A 141 9.86 -9.65 -70.46
C GLU A 141 8.89 -10.80 -70.79
N LEU A 142 7.68 -10.32 -71.17
CA LEU A 142 6.85 -10.66 -72.34
C LEU A 142 6.08 -11.98 -72.37
N ASN A 143 4.75 -11.85 -72.31
CA ASN A 143 3.77 -12.09 -73.39
C ASN A 143 2.37 -11.75 -72.79
N GLY A 144 1.54 -10.84 -73.30
CA GLY A 144 1.07 -10.67 -74.67
C GLY A 144 -0.37 -11.19 -74.74
N PHE A 145 -1.38 -10.32 -74.57
CA PHE A 145 -2.75 -10.53 -75.08
C PHE A 145 -3.52 -9.19 -75.17
N CYS A 146 -3.89 -8.86 -76.41
CA CYS A 146 -4.69 -7.76 -76.96
C CYS A 146 -4.24 -6.31 -76.76
#